data_AF-A0A925A139-F1
#
_entry.id   AF-A0A925A139-F1
#
_cell.length_a   1.000
_cell.length_b   1.000
_cell.length_c   1.000
_cell.angle_alpha   90.00
_cell.angle_beta   90.00
_cell.angle_gamma   90.00
#
_symmetry.space_group_name_H-M   'P 1'
#
loop_
_entity.id
_entity.type
_entity.pdbx_description
1 polymer ?
#
loop_
_entity_poly.entity_id
_entity_poly.type
_entity_poly.pdbx_seq_one_letter_code
_entity_poly.pdbx_strand_id
1 'polypeptide(L)'
;MIDNGEDKRLSLLDGNYELSEIQSDTGKPASQHFEGKVFIIINAANSSVTFNFIDKVNEHNLATLIGQKTGGNMQGINANSFVFLSLPNSQFRIDIPLVFNDPGYPRKEGGINPDYIVPDSQKDIENGVDTQTEFVYRLILTK
;
A
#
# COMPACT_ATOMS: atom_id res chain seq x y z
N MET A 1 -16.03 -1.04 -7.51
CA MET A 1 -16.44 -2.45 -7.54
C MET A 1 -17.46 -2.63 -6.44
N ILE A 2 -18.69 -3.05 -6.76
CA ILE A 2 -19.69 -3.37 -5.74
C ILE A 2 -19.36 -4.79 -5.30
N ASP A 3 -18.70 -4.89 -4.15
CA ASP A 3 -18.53 -6.16 -3.45
C ASP A 3 -19.90 -6.54 -2.86
N ASN A 4 -20.39 -7.73 -3.22
CA ASN A 4 -21.67 -8.27 -2.79
C ASN A 4 -21.73 -8.56 -1.27
N GLY A 5 -20.68 -8.23 -0.52
CA GLY A 5 -20.69 -8.22 0.94
C GLY A 5 -20.44 -9.58 1.56
N GLU A 6 -19.95 -10.54 0.78
CA GLU A 6 -19.49 -11.83 1.28
C GLU A 6 -18.00 -11.96 1.03
N ASP A 7 -17.22 -12.02 2.11
CA ASP A 7 -15.84 -12.47 2.02
C ASP A 7 -15.82 -13.98 1.84
N LYS A 8 -15.37 -14.45 0.68
CA LYS A 8 -15.30 -15.88 0.35
C LYS A 8 -14.40 -16.71 1.26
N ARG A 9 -13.58 -16.07 2.11
CA ARG A 9 -12.71 -16.73 3.10
C ARG A 9 -13.37 -16.84 4.47
N LEU A 10 -14.56 -16.27 4.63
CA LEU A 10 -15.30 -16.25 5.89
C LEU A 10 -16.55 -17.12 5.76
N SER A 11 -16.62 -18.20 6.53
CA SER A 11 -17.83 -19.03 6.64
C SER A 11 -18.48 -18.84 8.00
N LEU A 12 -19.81 -18.79 8.03
CA LEU A 12 -20.58 -18.84 9.26
C LEU A 12 -20.94 -20.31 9.54
N LEU A 13 -20.36 -20.88 10.60
CA LEU A 13 -20.60 -22.25 11.04
C LEU A 13 -21.06 -22.22 12.50
N ASP A 14 -22.25 -22.74 12.78
CA ASP A 14 -22.81 -22.84 14.15
C ASP A 14 -22.78 -21.54 14.97
N GLY A 15 -22.99 -20.39 14.31
CA GLY A 15 -22.99 -19.08 14.95
C GLY A 15 -21.60 -18.46 15.15
N ASN A 16 -20.53 -19.12 14.68
CA ASN A 16 -19.17 -18.61 14.69
C ASN A 16 -18.67 -18.33 13.28
N TYR A 17 -17.81 -17.32 13.13
CA TYR A 17 -17.10 -17.07 11.89
C TYR A 17 -15.79 -17.86 11.87
N GLU A 18 -15.60 -18.66 10.83
CA GLU A 18 -14.35 -19.37 10.56
C GLU A 18 -13.62 -18.72 9.37
N LEU A 19 -12.33 -18.47 9.54
CA LEU A 19 -11.43 -17.92 8.52
C LEU A 19 -10.62 -19.05 7.88
N SER A 20 -10.69 -19.19 6.57
CA SER A 20 -9.84 -20.14 5.83
C SER A 20 -8.37 -19.72 5.86
N GLU A 21 -7.44 -20.68 5.91
CA GLU A 21 -6.00 -20.41 5.86
C GLU A 21 -5.60 -19.53 4.66
N ILE A 22 -4.71 -18.56 4.93
CA ILE A 22 -4.13 -17.71 3.90
C ILE A 22 -2.93 -18.45 3.32
N GLN A 23 -3.05 -18.91 2.08
CA GLN A 23 -1.92 -19.49 1.35
C GLN A 23 -0.96 -18.36 0.92
N SER A 24 0.28 -18.41 1.40
CA SER A 24 1.34 -17.49 0.96
C SER A 24 2.14 -18.12 -0.18
N ASP A 25 2.09 -17.54 -1.37
CA ASP A 25 3.03 -17.87 -2.46
C ASP A 25 4.22 -16.91 -2.41
N THR A 26 5.41 -17.42 -2.10
CA THR A 26 6.66 -16.69 -2.27
C THR A 26 7.08 -16.81 -3.73
N GLY A 27 6.43 -16.04 -4.60
CA GLY A 27 6.67 -16.09 -6.04
C GLY A 27 8.13 -15.79 -6.40
N LYS A 28 8.66 -16.53 -7.39
CA LYS A 28 9.96 -16.20 -8.02
C LYS A 28 9.79 -15.02 -8.97
N PRO A 29 10.83 -14.21 -9.23
CA PRO A 29 10.77 -13.19 -10.28
C PRO A 29 10.34 -13.79 -11.62
N ALA A 30 9.54 -13.02 -12.37
CA ALA A 30 9.16 -13.42 -13.72
C ALA A 30 10.40 -13.53 -14.62
N SER A 31 10.38 -14.48 -15.56
CA SER A 31 11.48 -14.67 -16.51
C SER A 31 11.75 -13.42 -17.35
N GLN A 32 10.71 -12.65 -17.66
CA GLN A 32 10.81 -11.34 -18.30
C GLN A 32 10.56 -10.25 -17.26
N HIS A 33 11.61 -9.52 -16.89
CA HIS A 33 11.54 -8.41 -15.95
C HIS A 33 12.45 -7.26 -16.40
N PHE A 34 12.18 -6.07 -15.87
CA PHE A 34 13.00 -4.89 -16.14
C PHE A 34 14.29 -4.95 -15.30
N GLU A 35 15.45 -4.92 -15.96
CA GLU A 35 16.77 -5.01 -15.31
C GLU A 35 17.40 -3.64 -15.04
N GLY A 36 16.76 -2.56 -15.50
CA GLY A 36 17.26 -1.20 -15.31
C GLY A 36 16.99 -0.64 -13.91
N LYS A 37 17.44 0.61 -13.70
CA LYS A 37 17.17 1.34 -12.46
C LYS A 37 15.70 1.75 -12.41
N VAL A 38 15.02 1.44 -11.31
CA VAL A 38 13.62 1.80 -11.07
C VAL A 38 13.56 2.99 -10.10
N PHE A 39 12.75 3.98 -10.45
CA PHE A 39 12.42 5.12 -9.60
C PHE A 39 10.91 5.09 -9.36
N ILE A 40 10.49 5.26 -8.10
CA ILE A 40 9.08 5.28 -7.73
C ILE A 40 8.78 6.61 -7.02
N ILE A 41 7.82 7.35 -7.57
CA ILE A 41 7.32 8.57 -6.97
C ILE A 41 6.26 8.20 -5.95
N ILE A 42 6.42 8.69 -4.71
CA ILE A 42 5.56 8.36 -3.57
C ILE A 42 5.07 9.61 -2.84
N ASN A 43 3.91 9.51 -2.22
CA ASN A 43 3.33 10.51 -1.32
C ASN A 43 2.31 9.88 -0.34
N ALA A 44 1.67 10.72 0.47
CA ALA A 44 0.71 10.30 1.48
C ALA A 44 -0.52 9.54 0.93
N ALA A 45 -0.86 9.71 -0.36
CA ALA A 45 -1.96 8.99 -0.99
C ALA A 45 -1.61 7.53 -1.29
N ASN A 46 -0.31 7.17 -1.32
CA ASN A 46 0.12 5.79 -1.45
C ASN A 46 -0.07 5.05 -0.11
N SER A 47 -1.30 4.60 0.12
CA SER A 47 -1.72 3.81 1.28
C SER A 47 -2.27 2.45 0.84
N SER A 48 -2.87 1.68 1.76
CA SER A 48 -3.51 0.38 1.48
C SER A 48 -2.56 -0.59 0.73
N VAL A 49 -3.03 -1.28 -0.31
CA VAL A 49 -2.21 -2.22 -1.09
C VAL A 49 -0.97 -1.56 -1.70
N THR A 50 -1.05 -0.28 -2.09
CA THR A 50 0.12 0.44 -2.60
C THR A 50 1.19 0.64 -1.53
N PHE A 51 0.79 0.83 -0.26
CA PHE A 51 1.74 0.84 0.85
C PHE A 51 2.47 -0.50 0.97
N ASN A 52 1.75 -1.62 0.96
CA ASN A 52 2.36 -2.96 1.04
C ASN A 52 3.35 -3.21 -0.11
N PHE A 53 3.03 -2.75 -1.32
CA PHE A 53 3.94 -2.82 -2.47
C PHE A 53 5.21 -2.00 -2.23
N ILE A 54 5.08 -0.74 -1.84
CA ILE A 54 6.23 0.14 -1.56
C ILE A 54 7.06 -0.40 -0.40
N ASP A 55 6.43 -1.00 0.60
CA ASP A 55 7.09 -1.62 1.74
C ASP A 55 7.99 -2.77 1.30
N LYS A 56 7.49 -3.67 0.44
CA LYS A 56 8.31 -4.75 -0.13
C LYS A 56 9.40 -4.23 -1.04
N VAL A 57 9.13 -3.20 -1.85
CA VAL A 57 10.18 -2.55 -2.66
C VAL A 57 11.30 -1.99 -1.77
N ASN A 58 10.94 -1.35 -0.66
CA ASN A 58 11.87 -0.75 0.29
C ASN A 58 12.66 -1.82 1.06
N GLU A 59 12.01 -2.85 1.60
CA GLU A 59 12.64 -3.97 2.31
C GLU A 59 13.68 -4.69 1.46
N HIS A 60 13.43 -4.80 0.15
CA HIS A 60 14.30 -5.49 -0.80
C HIS A 60 15.20 -4.57 -1.62
N ASN A 61 15.21 -3.25 -1.37
CA ASN A 61 15.97 -2.25 -2.11
C ASN A 61 15.80 -2.33 -3.64
N LEU A 62 14.56 -2.53 -4.11
CA LEU A 62 14.26 -2.78 -5.53
C LEU A 62 14.14 -1.52 -6.38
N ALA A 63 13.99 -0.35 -5.75
CA ALA A 63 13.86 0.93 -6.43
C ALA A 63 14.35 2.08 -5.55
N THR A 64 14.58 3.24 -6.16
CA THR A 64 14.78 4.51 -5.45
C THR A 64 13.45 5.22 -5.28
N LEU A 65 13.07 5.52 -4.03
CA LEU A 65 11.84 6.19 -3.65
C LEU A 65 12.03 7.72 -3.62
N ILE A 66 11.14 8.46 -4.28
CA ILE A 66 11.25 9.91 -4.45
C ILE A 66 9.91 10.56 -4.10
N GLY A 67 9.93 11.70 -3.42
CA GLY A 67 8.72 12.49 -3.16
C GLY A 67 8.49 12.74 -1.68
N GLN A 68 7.35 12.28 -1.15
CA GLN A 68 6.93 12.52 0.22
C GLN A 68 6.64 11.21 0.94
N LYS A 69 6.62 11.24 2.27
CA LYS A 69 6.33 10.06 3.11
C LYS A 69 5.00 9.40 2.67
N THR A 70 4.99 8.08 2.58
CA THR A 70 3.76 7.34 2.25
C THR A 70 2.69 7.46 3.33
N GLY A 71 1.44 7.19 2.96
CA GLY A 71 0.40 6.87 3.95
C GLY A 71 0.59 5.47 4.52
N GLY A 72 -0.40 4.99 5.29
CA GLY A 72 -0.32 3.66 5.90
C GLY A 72 0.61 3.60 7.11
N ASN A 73 0.93 2.39 7.55
CA ASN A 73 1.69 2.16 8.78
C ASN A 73 2.56 0.91 8.68
N MET A 74 3.85 1.05 8.97
CA MET A 74 4.80 -0.06 9.02
C MET A 74 4.54 -1.02 10.19
N GLN A 75 3.68 -0.67 11.15
CA GLN A 75 3.26 -1.60 12.22
C GLN A 75 2.25 -2.65 11.76
N GLY A 76 1.78 -2.61 10.51
CA GLY A 76 0.82 -3.58 9.98
C GLY A 76 -0.55 -2.96 9.70
N ILE A 77 -1.47 -3.81 9.26
CA ILE A 77 -2.80 -3.39 8.80
C ILE A 77 -3.89 -4.40 9.18
N ASN A 78 -5.03 -3.89 9.65
CA ASN A 78 -6.26 -4.67 9.76
C ASN A 78 -6.91 -4.74 8.37
N ALA A 79 -6.84 -5.90 7.71
CA ALA A 79 -7.31 -6.05 6.34
C ALA A 79 -7.57 -7.53 6.03
N ASN A 80 -7.51 -7.89 4.75
CA ASN A 80 -7.82 -9.21 4.21
C ASN A 80 -9.27 -9.58 4.46
N SER A 81 -9.68 -10.00 5.65
CA SER A 81 -11.04 -10.49 5.89
C SER A 81 -11.94 -9.52 6.62
N PHE A 82 -13.20 -9.41 6.20
CA PHE A 82 -14.16 -8.43 6.72
C PHE A 82 -15.53 -9.05 7.06
N VAL A 83 -16.17 -8.52 8.11
CA VAL A 83 -17.62 -8.64 8.32
C VAL A 83 -18.28 -7.34 7.90
N PHE A 84 -19.33 -7.45 7.10
CA PHE A 84 -20.13 -6.33 6.62
C PHE A 84 -21.46 -6.28 7.37
N LEU A 85 -21.73 -5.18 8.06
CA LEU A 85 -22.99 -4.97 8.78
C LEU A 85 -23.78 -3.85 8.11
N SER A 86 -25.05 -4.11 7.78
CA SER A 86 -25.99 -3.09 7.31
C SER A 86 -27.02 -2.80 8.39
N LEU A 87 -27.09 -1.55 8.85
CA LEU A 87 -28.03 -1.15 9.90
C LEU A 87 -29.44 -1.01 9.30
N PRO A 88 -30.47 -1.70 9.86
CA PRO A 88 -31.77 -1.85 9.19
C PRO A 88 -32.55 -0.54 9.04
N ASN A 89 -32.35 0.42 9.95
CA ASN A 89 -33.13 1.66 9.97
C ASN A 89 -32.42 2.84 9.31
N SER A 90 -31.09 2.94 9.45
CA SER A 90 -30.30 4.03 8.88
C SER A 90 -29.64 3.68 7.54
N GLN A 91 -29.58 2.38 7.21
CA GLN A 91 -28.90 1.86 6.02
C GLN A 91 -27.40 2.14 5.99
N PHE A 92 -26.78 2.52 7.12
CA PHE A 92 -25.32 2.60 7.20
C PHE A 92 -24.71 1.20 7.04
N ARG A 93 -23.64 1.14 6.25
CA ARG A 93 -22.78 -0.02 6.11
C ARG A 93 -21.52 0.16 6.94
N ILE A 94 -21.17 -0.86 7.71
CA ILE A 94 -19.96 -0.90 8.53
C ILE A 94 -19.13 -2.08 8.04
N ASP A 95 -17.86 -1.81 7.77
CA ASP A 95 -16.88 -2.80 7.33
C ASP A 95 -15.92 -3.04 8.50
N ILE A 96 -15.94 -4.24 9.09
CA ILE A 96 -15.12 -4.58 10.27
C ILE A 96 -14.04 -5.57 9.83
N PRO A 97 -12.75 -5.16 9.80
CA PRO A 97 -11.67 -6.08 9.50
C PRO A 97 -11.47 -7.07 10.66
N LEU A 98 -11.21 -8.32 10.31
CA LEU A 98 -11.05 -9.43 11.25
C LEU A 98 -9.59 -9.90 11.40
N VAL A 99 -8.70 -9.52 10.48
CA VAL A 99 -7.32 -10.00 10.46
C VAL A 99 -6.36 -8.84 10.58
N PHE A 100 -5.51 -8.89 11.61
CA PHE A 100 -4.34 -8.04 11.72
C PHE A 100 -3.16 -8.71 11.00
N ASN A 101 -2.61 -8.02 10.00
CA ASN A 101 -1.42 -8.45 9.28
C ASN A 101 -0.20 -7.86 9.97
N ASP A 102 0.43 -8.68 10.80
CA ASP A 102 1.64 -8.33 11.54
C ASP A 102 2.86 -8.27 10.59
N PRO A 103 3.69 -7.20 10.65
CA PRO A 103 4.97 -7.16 9.92
C PRO A 103 5.96 -8.26 10.31
N GLY A 104 5.76 -8.94 11.44
CA GLY A 104 6.58 -10.07 11.92
C GLY A 104 7.82 -9.65 12.70
N TYR A 105 8.07 -8.35 12.83
CA TYR A 105 9.14 -7.77 13.66
C TYR A 105 8.79 -6.32 14.05
N PRO A 106 9.35 -5.77 15.14
CA PRO A 106 9.06 -4.41 15.57
C PRO A 106 9.49 -3.37 14.54
N ARG A 107 8.58 -2.46 14.18
CA ARG A 107 8.82 -1.35 13.25
C ARG A 107 8.34 -0.03 13.85
N LYS A 108 8.94 1.07 13.41
CA LYS A 108 8.53 2.42 13.82
C LYS A 108 7.13 2.72 13.27
N GLU A 109 6.39 3.55 14.00
CA GLU A 109 5.08 4.00 13.55
C GLU A 109 5.14 4.87 12.29
N GLY A 110 4.14 4.70 11.42
CA GLY A 110 3.85 5.57 10.29
C GLY A 110 4.31 4.99 8.95
N GLY A 111 4.16 5.79 7.90
CA GLY A 111 4.55 5.41 6.54
C GLY A 111 6.06 5.32 6.30
N ILE A 112 6.41 5.00 5.05
CA ILE A 112 7.77 4.84 4.54
C ILE A 112 8.27 6.20 4.04
N ASN A 113 9.48 6.58 4.45
CA ASN A 113 10.12 7.79 3.96
C ASN A 113 10.76 7.54 2.58
N PRO A 114 10.77 8.53 1.68
CA PRO A 114 11.51 8.42 0.42
C PRO A 114 13.03 8.49 0.65
N ASP A 115 13.79 8.00 -0.31
CA ASP A 115 15.25 8.20 -0.38
C ASP A 115 15.58 9.67 -0.69
N TYR A 116 14.77 10.30 -1.55
CA TYR A 116 14.84 11.73 -1.85
C TYR A 116 13.52 12.41 -1.50
N ILE A 117 13.57 13.31 -0.51
CA ILE A 117 12.43 14.14 -0.13
C ILE A 117 12.29 15.26 -1.17
N VAL A 118 11.20 15.21 -1.93
CA VAL A 118 10.84 16.17 -2.98
C VAL A 118 9.39 16.58 -2.76
N PRO A 119 9.13 17.62 -1.95
CA PRO A 119 7.77 18.12 -1.71
C PRO A 119 7.24 18.88 -2.91
N ASP A 120 5.93 19.07 -2.95
CA ASP A 120 5.29 19.85 -4.00
C ASP A 120 5.74 21.31 -3.94
N SER A 121 6.05 21.89 -5.10
CA SER A 121 6.42 23.29 -5.24
C SER A 121 5.22 24.09 -5.72
N GLN A 122 4.79 25.08 -4.95
CA GLN A 122 3.72 25.99 -5.36
C GLN A 122 4.04 26.65 -6.71
N LYS A 123 5.31 27.07 -6.90
CA LYS A 123 5.76 27.65 -8.16
C LYS A 123 5.67 26.64 -9.32
N ASP A 124 6.00 25.38 -9.09
CA ASP A 124 5.95 24.37 -10.13
C ASP A 124 4.50 24.05 -10.50
N ILE A 125 3.61 23.96 -9.49
CA ILE A 125 2.17 23.83 -9.69
C ILE A 125 1.62 24.99 -10.54
N GLU A 126 1.99 26.24 -10.22
CA GLU A 126 1.60 27.43 -10.98
C GLU A 126 2.08 27.39 -12.44
N ASN A 127 3.20 26.71 -12.70
CA ASN A 127 3.79 26.56 -14.03
C ASN A 127 3.41 25.23 -14.73
N GLY A 128 2.54 24.40 -14.13
CA GLY A 128 2.16 23.10 -14.68
C GLY A 128 3.31 22.07 -14.71
N VAL A 129 4.30 22.21 -13.83
CA VAL A 129 5.45 21.31 -13.69
C VAL A 129 5.21 20.35 -12.52
N ASP A 130 5.45 19.07 -12.76
CA ASP A 130 5.49 18.05 -11.72
C ASP A 130 6.90 18.00 -11.11
N THR A 131 7.03 18.49 -9.88
CA THR A 131 8.32 18.65 -9.19
C THR A 131 9.07 17.32 -9.05
N GLN A 132 8.35 16.24 -8.72
CA GLN A 132 8.96 14.93 -8.49
C GLN A 132 9.43 14.30 -9.80
N THR A 133 8.64 14.43 -10.87
CA THR A 133 9.00 13.94 -12.20
C THR A 133 10.20 14.68 -12.77
N GLU A 134 10.22 16.01 -12.66
CA GLU A 134 11.36 16.82 -13.08
C GLU A 134 12.63 16.47 -12.30
N PHE A 135 12.50 16.19 -10.99
CA PHE A 135 13.61 15.71 -10.18
C PHE A 135 14.14 14.34 -10.68
N VAL A 136 13.25 13.40 -11.00
CA VAL A 136 13.63 12.09 -11.56
C VAL A 136 14.38 12.27 -12.87
N TYR A 137 13.90 13.12 -13.79
CA TYR A 137 14.59 13.36 -15.06
C TYR A 137 16.01 13.90 -14.85
N ARG A 138 16.19 14.86 -13.95
CA ARG A 138 17.53 15.37 -13.61
C ARG A 138 18.43 14.28 -13.03
N LEU A 139 17.89 13.43 -12.17
CA LEU A 139 18.64 12.35 -11.55
C LEU A 139 19.11 11.31 -12.57
N ILE A 140 18.28 11.02 -13.58
CA ILE A 140 18.61 10.12 -14.69
C ILE A 140 19.68 10.74 -15.60
N LEU A 141 19.59 12.03 -15.92
CA LEU A 141 20.51 12.70 -16.85
C LEU A 141 21.89 13.03 -16.24
N THR A 142 22.03 13.04 -14.91
CA THR A 142 23.28 13.42 -14.22
C THR A 142 24.17 12.21 -13.88
N LYS A 143 23.72 10.98 -14.18
CA LYS A 143 24.46 9.73 -13.95
C LYS A 143 24.77 9.02 -15.26
#